data_AF-A0AAD9UAC3-F1
#
_entry.id   AF-A0AAD9UAC3-F1
#
_cell.length_a   1.000
_cell.length_b   1.000
_cell.length_c   1.000
_cell.angle_alpha   90.00
_cell.angle_beta   90.00
_cell.angle_gamma   90.00
#
_symmetry.space_group_name_H-M   'P 1'
#
loop_
_entity.id
_entity.type
_entity.pdbx_description
1 polymer ?
#
loop_
_entity_poly.entity_id
_entity_poly.type
_entity_poly.pdbx_seq_one_letter_code
_entity_poly.pdbx_strand_id
1 'polypeptide(L)'
;MLPYSTLQEAEASVGRELTFTEKLWFHYSAKRPDFIINLHGSMFLFLIYPLIPLPYVLAELILLRAKKFRNRDNSGLFYSGDSVTTLELLAQSGQSRETS
;
A
#
# COMPACT_ATOMS: atom_id res chain seq x y z
N MET A 1 -25.13 3.88 22.64
CA MET A 1 -25.93 3.62 23.86
C MET A 1 -25.94 2.13 24.17
N LEU A 2 -25.08 1.68 25.08
CA LEU A 2 -25.23 0.35 25.69
C LEU A 2 -26.44 0.41 26.63
N PRO A 3 -27.39 -0.54 26.57
CA PRO A 3 -28.63 -0.49 27.36
C PRO A 3 -28.43 -0.89 28.83
N TYR A 4 -27.20 -0.82 29.34
CA TYR A 4 -26.85 -1.34 30.67
C TYR A 4 -26.55 -0.18 31.61
N SER A 5 -27.27 -0.13 32.72
CA SER A 5 -27.15 0.94 33.71
C SER A 5 -26.00 0.70 34.69
N THR A 6 -25.57 -0.56 34.83
CA THR A 6 -24.52 -0.96 35.76
C THR A 6 -23.53 -1.94 35.12
N LEU A 7 -22.31 -1.97 35.66
CA LEU A 7 -21.27 -2.92 35.24
C LEU A 7 -21.73 -4.37 35.41
N GLN A 8 -22.50 -4.64 36.47
CA GLN A 8 -22.99 -5.95 36.84
C GLN A 8 -24.05 -6.49 35.86
N GLU A 9 -24.89 -5.59 35.34
CA GLU A 9 -25.86 -5.90 34.29
C GLU A 9 -25.16 -6.23 32.96
N ALA A 10 -24.09 -5.50 32.65
CA ALA A 10 -23.25 -5.80 31.50
C ALA A 10 -22.55 -7.17 31.65
N GLU A 11 -21.96 -7.47 32.81
CA GLU A 11 -21.34 -8.77 33.11
C GLU A 11 -22.34 -9.93 33.04
N ALA A 12 -23.56 -9.73 33.57
CA ALA A 12 -24.64 -10.71 33.48
C ALA A 12 -25.09 -10.98 32.04
N SER A 13 -25.08 -9.97 31.17
CA SER A 13 -25.45 -10.11 29.75
C SER A 13 -24.39 -10.84 28.92
N VAL A 14 -23.11 -10.65 29.24
CA VAL A 14 -21.99 -11.30 28.54
C VAL A 14 -21.74 -12.71 29.09
N GLY A 15 -22.24 -13.02 30.29
CA GLY A 15 -22.08 -14.32 30.94
C GLY A 15 -20.66 -14.58 31.46
N ARG A 16 -19.83 -13.54 31.53
CA ARG A 16 -18.48 -13.55 32.11
C ARG A 16 -18.17 -12.19 32.73
N GLU A 17 -17.21 -12.17 33.65
CA GLU A 17 -16.67 -10.91 34.14
C GLU A 17 -16.04 -10.10 32.99
N LEU A 18 -16.28 -8.79 33.01
CA LEU A 18 -15.67 -7.88 32.05
C LEU A 18 -14.19 -7.75 32.37
N THR A 19 -13.35 -7.82 31.34
CA THR A 19 -11.92 -7.57 31.46
C THR A 19 -11.68 -6.12 31.89
N PHE A 20 -10.51 -5.84 32.47
CA PHE A 20 -10.16 -4.49 32.92
C PHE A 20 -10.33 -3.43 31.81
N THR A 21 -9.94 -3.77 30.58
CA THR A 21 -10.10 -2.91 29.40
C THR A 21 -11.57 -2.65 29.08
N GLU A 22 -12.43 -3.67 29.17
CA GLU A 22 -13.87 -3.54 28.94
C GLU A 22 -14.54 -2.71 30.05
N LYS A 23 -14.13 -2.88 31.32
CA LYS A 23 -14.60 -2.05 32.44
C LYS A 23 -14.20 -0.59 32.28
N LEU A 24 -12.95 -0.34 31.87
CA LEU A 24 -12.45 1.01 31.59
C LEU A 24 -13.19 1.65 30.41
N TRP A 25 -13.44 0.88 29.35
CA TRP A 25 -14.20 1.33 28.19
C TRP A 25 -15.67 1.63 28.54
N PHE A 26 -16.29 0.80 29.38
CA PHE A 26 -17.65 1.01 29.87
C PHE A 26 -17.74 2.31 30.69
N HIS A 27 -16.81 2.53 31.62
CA HIS A 27 -16.77 3.72 32.45
C HIS A 27 -16.46 5.00 31.65
N TYR A 28 -15.59 4.88 30.64
CA TYR A 28 -15.32 5.96 29.69
C TYR A 28 -16.54 6.29 28.83
N SER A 29 -17.25 5.27 28.35
CA SER A 29 -18.42 5.41 27.50
C SER A 29 -19.62 6.01 28.25
N ALA A 30 -19.81 5.64 29.51
CA ALA A 30 -20.90 6.15 30.34
C ALA A 30 -20.82 7.67 30.62
N LYS A 31 -19.62 8.26 30.54
CA LYS A 31 -19.37 9.67 30.89
C LYS A 31 -19.28 10.59 29.68
N ARG A 32 -19.32 10.05 28.46
CA ARG A 32 -19.09 10.79 27.22
C ARG A 32 -20.33 10.72 26.31
N PRO A 33 -20.69 11.83 25.62
CA PRO A 33 -21.80 11.82 24.68
C PRO A 33 -21.55 10.81 23.56
N ASP A 34 -22.57 10.04 23.18
CA ASP A 34 -22.49 8.93 22.20
C ASP A 34 -21.82 9.31 20.88
N PHE A 35 -21.92 10.58 20.49
CA PHE A 35 -21.27 11.13 19.31
C PHE A 35 -19.74 10.97 19.34
N ILE A 36 -19.10 11.17 20.49
CA ILE A 36 -17.63 11.11 20.63
C ILE A 36 -17.12 9.67 20.58
N ILE A 37 -17.88 8.72 21.13
CA ILE A 37 -17.54 7.30 21.11
C ILE A 37 -17.66 6.75 19.69
N ASN A 38 -18.73 7.13 18.98
CA ASN A 38 -18.93 6.72 17.60
C ASN A 38 -17.91 7.37 16.65
N LEU A 39 -17.53 8.63 16.93
CA LEU A 39 -16.42 9.30 16.24
C LEU A 39 -15.09 8.58 16.46
N HIS A 40 -14.79 8.11 17.68
CA HIS A 40 -13.59 7.32 17.97
C HIS A 40 -13.57 5.99 17.20
N GLY A 41 -14.68 5.24 17.21
CA GLY A 41 -14.81 4.00 16.45
C GLY A 41 -14.60 4.24 14.95
N SER A 42 -15.24 5.27 14.40
CA SER A 42 -15.13 5.62 12.98
C SER A 42 -13.71 6.08 12.60
N MET A 43 -13.04 6.88 13.44
CA MET A 43 -11.66 7.33 13.20
C MET A 43 -10.67 6.15 13.17
N PHE A 44 -10.86 5.15 14.05
CA PHE A 44 -10.02 3.97 14.04
C PHE A 44 -10.17 3.15 12.75
N LEU A 45 -11.42 3.00 12.27
CA LEU A 45 -11.67 2.41 10.95
C LEU A 45 -11.02 3.23 9.85
N PHE A 46 -11.19 4.55 9.84
CA PHE A 46 -10.56 5.44 8.85
C PHE A 46 -9.03 5.46 8.92
N LEU A 47 -8.42 5.08 10.03
CA LEU A 47 -6.96 5.06 10.17
C LEU A 47 -6.37 3.69 9.79
N ILE A 48 -7.01 2.59 10.19
CA ILE A 48 -6.54 1.23 9.91
C ILE A 48 -6.90 0.79 8.50
N TYR A 49 -8.09 1.15 8.03
CA TYR A 49 -8.57 0.76 6.71
C TYR A 49 -7.68 1.24 5.57
N PRO A 50 -7.08 2.45 5.57
CA PRO A 50 -6.08 2.82 4.58
C PRO A 50 -4.69 2.26 4.91
N LEU A 51 -4.36 1.96 6.17
CA LEU A 51 -3.02 1.48 6.53
C LEU A 51 -2.66 0.13 5.91
N ILE A 52 -3.64 -0.68 5.54
CA ILE A 52 -3.47 -1.97 4.87
C ILE A 52 -3.28 -1.82 3.34
N PRO A 53 -4.15 -1.11 2.59
CA PRO A 53 -4.00 -0.93 1.14
C PRO A 53 -2.92 0.10 0.78
N LEU A 54 -2.60 1.08 1.62
CA LEU A 54 -1.60 2.10 1.34
C LEU A 54 -0.19 1.53 1.09
N PRO A 55 0.38 0.67 1.95
CA PRO A 55 1.69 0.06 1.68
C PRO A 55 1.65 -0.86 0.46
N TYR A 56 0.52 -1.52 0.20
CA TYR A 56 0.33 -2.37 -0.97
C TYR A 56 0.42 -1.58 -2.28
N VAL A 57 -0.34 -0.47 -2.39
CA VAL A 57 -0.32 0.41 -3.57
C VAL A 57 1.04 1.09 -3.74
N LEU A 58 1.70 1.49 -2.64
CA LEU A 58 3.05 2.04 -2.69
C LEU A 58 4.08 1.03 -3.19
N ALA A 59 4.01 -0.23 -2.72
CA ALA A 59 4.89 -1.30 -3.20
C ALA A 59 4.69 -1.55 -4.70
N GLU A 60 3.43 -1.60 -5.17
CA GLU A 60 3.11 -1.75 -6.58
C GLU A 60 3.67 -0.59 -7.42
N LEU A 61 3.50 0.66 -6.96
CA LEU A 61 4.00 1.84 -7.66
C LEU A 61 5.53 1.83 -7.79
N ILE A 62 6.25 1.43 -6.73
CA ILE A 62 7.72 1.31 -6.75
C ILE A 62 8.16 0.22 -7.73
N LEU A 63 7.50 -0.93 -7.71
CA LEU A 63 7.80 -2.05 -8.61
C LEU A 63 7.54 -1.69 -10.08
N LEU A 64 6.45 -0.98 -10.38
CA LEU A 64 6.14 -0.50 -11.72
C LEU A 64 7.18 0.51 -12.20
N ARG A 65 7.62 1.44 -11.33
CA ARG A 65 8.71 2.37 -11.65
C ARG A 65 10.00 1.64 -11.95
N ALA A 66 10.41 0.69 -11.10
CA ALA A 66 11.62 -0.09 -11.30
C ALA A 66 11.59 -0.90 -12.60
N LYS A 67 10.45 -1.53 -12.92
CA LYS A 67 10.23 -2.22 -14.21
C LYS A 67 10.35 -1.27 -15.40
N LYS A 68 9.80 -0.06 -15.31
CA LYS A 68 9.85 0.94 -16.38
C LYS A 68 11.27 1.45 -16.63
N PHE A 69 12.03 1.70 -15.56
CA PHE A 69 13.44 2.08 -15.69
C PHE A 69 14.26 0.97 -16.35
N ARG A 70 14.08 -0.29 -15.93
CA ARG A 70 14.72 -1.48 -16.50
C ARG A 70 14.27 -1.85 -17.92
N ASN A 71 13.19 -1.26 -18.43
CA ASN A 71 12.82 -1.45 -19.84
C ASN A 71 13.44 -0.36 -20.74
N ARG A 72 13.72 0.82 -20.15
CA ARG A 72 14.26 1.98 -20.86
C ARG A 72 15.77 1.89 -21.09
N ASP A 73 16.50 1.30 -20.16
CA ASP A 73 17.93 0.96 -20.32
C ASP A 73 18.14 -0.17 -21.34
N ASN A 74 17.34 -1.24 -21.29
CA ASN A 74 17.40 -2.33 -22.24
C ASN A 74 17.15 -1.84 -23.66
N SER A 75 16.09 -1.04 -23.88
CA SER A 75 15.83 -0.48 -25.22
C SER A 75 16.99 0.38 -25.75
N GLY A 76 17.64 1.19 -24.92
CA GLY A 76 18.84 1.95 -25.31
C GLY A 76 20.04 1.06 -25.70
N LEU A 77 20.21 -0.09 -25.04
CA LEU A 77 21.26 -1.06 -25.34
C LEU A 77 21.01 -1.76 -26.70
N PHE A 78 19.75 -2.10 -27.00
CA PHE A 78 19.34 -2.68 -28.28
C PHE A 78 19.54 -1.70 -29.45
N TYR A 79 19.15 -0.43 -29.29
CA TYR A 79 19.39 0.59 -30.32
C TYR A 79 20.89 0.90 -30.54
N SER A 80 21.70 0.83 -29.49
CA SER A 80 23.15 1.05 -29.58
C SER A 80 23.86 -0.09 -30.33
N GLY A 81 23.49 -1.34 -30.06
CA GLY A 81 24.07 -2.53 -30.70
C GLY A 81 23.87 -2.57 -32.22
N ASP A 82 22.65 -2.28 -32.68
CA ASP A 82 22.29 -2.38 -34.11
C ASP A 82 22.95 -1.28 -34.97
N SER A 83 23.19 -0.08 -34.39
CA SER A 83 23.84 1.02 -35.09
C SER A 83 25.32 0.75 -35.39
N VAL A 84 26.03 0.07 -34.49
CA VAL A 84 27.45 -0.28 -34.69
C VAL A 84 27.58 -1.36 -35.75
N THR A 85 26.67 -2.35 -35.75
CA THR A 85 26.72 -3.43 -36.75
C THR A 85 26.36 -2.94 -38.16
N THR A 86 25.43 -1.99 -38.27
CA THR A 86 25.05 -1.39 -39.56
C THR A 86 26.15 -0.48 -40.14
N LEU A 87 26.86 0.27 -39.30
CA LEU A 87 28.00 1.09 -39.73
C LEU A 87 29.20 0.22 -40.18
N GLU A 88 29.49 -0.86 -39.48
CA GLU A 88 30.52 -1.83 -39.86
C GLU A 88 30.19 -2.50 -41.22
N LEU A 89 28.92 -2.90 -41.42
CA LEU A 89 28.47 -3.47 -42.70
C LEU A 89 28.55 -2.45 -43.84
N LEU A 90 28.23 -1.18 -43.59
CA LEU A 90 28.36 -0.12 -44.59
C LEU A 90 29.83 0.16 -44.93
N ALA A 91 30.72 0.20 -43.95
CA ALA A 91 32.15 0.40 -44.15
C ALA A 91 32.78 -0.72 -45.01
N GLN A 92 32.42 -1.98 -44.76
CA GLN A 92 32.89 -3.11 -45.56
C GLN A 92 32.32 -3.09 -46.99
N SER A 93 31.09 -2.63 -47.17
CA SER A 93 30.48 -2.51 -48.50
C SER A 93 31.08 -1.39 -49.37
N GLY A 94 31.59 -0.33 -48.75
CA GLY A 94 32.29 0.76 -49.45
C GLY A 94 33.66 0.33 -49.94
N GLN A 95 34.40 -0.40 -49.11
CA GLN A 95 35.76 -0.84 -49.42
C GLN A 95 35.80 -1.92 -50.53
N SER A 96 34.75 -2.74 -50.65
CA SER A 96 34.62 -3.73 -51.72
C SER A 96 34.26 -3.13 -53.10
N ARG A 97 33.82 -1.87 -53.17
CA ARG A 97 33.46 -1.20 -54.44
C ARG A 97 34.62 -0.43 -55.07
N GLU A 98 35.68 -0.13 -54.34
CA GLU A 98 36.85 0.61 -54.84
C GLU A 98 37.97 -0.29 -55.38
N THR A 99 37.89 -1.60 -55.20
CA THR A 99 38.94 -2.56 -55.61
C THR A 99 38.55 -3.43 -56.81
N SER A 100 37.59 -3.02 -57.64
CA SER A 100 37.16 -3.77 -58.82
C SER A 100 37.25 -2.98 -60.12
#